data_AF-A0A1G3HGT4-F1
#
_entry.id   AF-A0A1G3HGT4-F1
#
_cell.length_a   1.000
_cell.length_b   1.000
_cell.length_c   1.000
_cell.angle_alpha   90.00
_cell.angle_beta   90.00
_cell.angle_gamma   90.00
#
_symmetry.space_group_name_H-M   'P 1'
#
loop_
_entity.id
_entity.type
_entity.pdbx_description
1 polymer ?
#
loop_
_entity_poly.entity_id
_entity_poly.type
_entity_poly.pdbx_seq_one_letter_code
_entity_poly.pdbx_strand_id
1 'polypeptide(L)'
;MKKIILGSVLAVAAASSFNAQAGATAHICSAGTAAGNGAAISAGGFVKTAFTPKCSANVFLAADDMTSYYGAGASSNKGKNIFQGSTAGGGVKAYSTCASATGCTATEALTAATSAPAS
;
A
#
# COMPACT_ATOMS: atom_id res chain seq x y z
N MET A 1 22.32 -44.27 -33.33
CA MET A 1 22.62 -42.98 -33.98
C MET A 1 21.34 -42.36 -34.51
N LYS A 2 20.89 -41.22 -33.97
CA LYS A 2 20.40 -40.00 -34.65
C LYS A 2 19.86 -39.05 -33.56
N LYS A 3 20.42 -37.83 -33.51
CA LYS A 3 20.09 -36.74 -32.57
C LYS A 3 19.01 -35.87 -33.19
N ILE A 4 17.89 -35.56 -32.52
CA ILE A 4 16.99 -34.43 -32.84
C ILE A 4 16.10 -34.14 -31.61
N ILE A 5 15.77 -32.94 -31.11
CA ILE A 5 16.21 -31.55 -31.27
C ILE A 5 15.72 -30.82 -29.99
N LEU A 6 16.62 -30.02 -29.40
CA LEU A 6 16.35 -28.93 -28.45
C LEU A 6 15.33 -27.95 -29.07
N GLY A 7 14.07 -27.97 -28.63
CA GLY A 7 13.05 -27.12 -29.29
C GLY A 7 11.89 -26.60 -28.42
N SER A 8 11.87 -26.86 -27.11
CA SER A 8 10.66 -26.59 -26.29
C SER A 8 10.86 -25.60 -25.14
N VAL A 9 12.03 -24.99 -24.99
CA VAL A 9 12.33 -24.14 -23.81
C VAL A 9 12.10 -22.64 -24.07
N LEU A 10 11.82 -22.21 -25.31
CA LEU A 10 11.69 -20.78 -25.63
C LEU A 10 10.25 -20.24 -25.54
N ALA A 11 9.23 -21.10 -25.44
CA ALA A 11 7.83 -20.65 -25.39
C ALA A 11 7.30 -20.31 -23.98
N VAL A 12 8.05 -20.64 -22.92
CA VAL A 12 7.68 -20.32 -21.53
C VAL A 12 8.29 -18.98 -21.05
N ALA A 13 9.19 -18.37 -21.83
CA ALA A 13 9.74 -17.06 -21.49
C ALA A 13 8.82 -15.88 -21.87
N ALA A 14 7.82 -16.09 -22.72
CA ALA A 14 6.89 -15.04 -23.15
C ALA A 14 5.68 -14.84 -22.20
N ALA A 15 5.51 -15.72 -21.21
CA ALA A 15 4.40 -15.64 -20.24
C ALA A 15 4.75 -14.87 -18.95
N SER A 16 6.00 -14.44 -18.75
CA SER A 16 6.44 -13.81 -17.49
C SER A 16 6.64 -12.29 -17.58
N SER A 17 6.10 -11.62 -18.59
CA SER A 17 6.23 -10.16 -18.74
C SER A 17 4.91 -9.40 -18.57
N PHE A 18 3.92 -9.99 -17.93
CA PHE A 18 3.11 -9.18 -17.02
C PHE A 18 3.97 -8.98 -15.77
N ASN A 19 4.78 -7.92 -15.81
CA ASN A 19 4.99 -7.18 -14.58
C ASN A 19 3.57 -6.85 -14.12
N ALA A 20 3.07 -7.61 -13.15
CA ALA A 20 2.09 -7.06 -12.26
C ALA A 20 2.88 -6.00 -11.51
N GLN A 21 2.77 -4.75 -11.94
CA GLN A 21 2.96 -3.61 -11.05
C GLN A 21 1.81 -3.69 -10.03
N ALA A 22 1.81 -4.75 -9.22
CA ALA A 22 1.23 -4.72 -7.90
C ALA A 22 2.13 -3.72 -7.18
N GLY A 23 1.79 -2.44 -7.22
CA GLY A 23 2.60 -1.48 -6.51
C GLY A 23 2.53 -1.82 -5.04
N ALA A 24 3.64 -1.56 -4.39
CA ALA A 24 3.93 -2.13 -3.10
C ALA A 24 2.90 -1.63 -2.09
N THR A 25 2.12 -2.55 -1.53
CA THR A 25 1.33 -2.28 -0.33
C THR A 25 2.30 -2.13 0.83
N ALA A 26 2.39 -0.93 1.40
CA ALA A 26 3.39 -0.58 2.40
C ALA A 26 2.73 -0.11 3.69
N HIS A 27 3.10 -0.73 4.81
CA HIS A 27 2.88 -0.14 6.12
C HIS A 27 3.93 0.96 6.35
N ILE A 28 3.50 2.20 6.28
CA ILE A 28 4.33 3.39 6.40
C ILE A 28 4.51 3.75 7.87
N CYS A 29 3.41 3.78 8.63
CA CYS A 29 3.42 3.95 10.08
C CYS A 29 2.78 2.71 10.72
N SER A 30 3.41 2.19 11.78
CA SER A 30 3.00 0.93 12.42
C SER A 30 2.59 1.10 13.89
N ALA A 31 2.27 2.34 14.32
CA ALA A 31 2.05 2.74 15.71
C ALA A 31 3.09 2.19 16.71
N GLY A 32 4.15 2.97 16.95
CA GLY A 32 5.22 2.64 17.90
C GLY A 32 5.05 3.29 19.28
N THR A 33 5.93 2.95 20.22
CA THR A 33 5.95 3.59 21.55
C THR A 33 6.37 5.06 21.52
N ALA A 34 7.06 5.50 20.45
CA ALA A 34 7.50 6.87 20.23
C ALA A 34 7.23 7.35 18.80
N ALA A 35 7.10 8.66 18.63
CA ALA A 35 7.02 9.28 17.31
C ALA A 35 8.40 9.27 16.63
N GLY A 36 8.44 9.13 15.30
CA GLY A 36 9.69 8.98 14.57
C GLY A 36 9.53 8.92 13.06
N ASN A 37 10.55 8.41 12.37
CA ASN A 37 10.46 8.13 10.95
C ASN A 37 9.61 6.88 10.72
N GLY A 38 8.74 6.93 9.72
CA GLY A 38 8.09 5.76 9.16
C GLY A 38 9.00 4.99 8.21
N ALA A 39 8.43 3.97 7.56
CA ALA A 39 9.11 3.30 6.45
C ALA A 39 9.36 4.30 5.30
N ALA A 40 10.56 4.21 4.72
CA ALA A 40 10.90 5.01 3.55
C ALA A 40 10.07 4.55 2.34
N ILE A 41 9.55 5.51 1.58
CA ILE A 41 8.79 5.27 0.36
C ILE A 41 9.72 5.61 -0.80
N SER A 42 9.95 4.63 -1.65
CA SER A 42 10.79 4.81 -2.85
C SER A 42 10.00 5.51 -3.95
N ALA A 43 10.69 6.20 -4.85
CA ALA A 43 10.06 6.68 -6.08
C ALA A 43 9.69 5.48 -6.98
N GLY A 44 8.55 5.58 -7.64
CA GLY A 44 7.94 4.50 -8.42
C GLY A 44 6.43 4.72 -8.55
N GLY A 45 5.82 4.25 -9.64
CA GLY A 45 4.39 4.39 -9.88
C GLY A 45 3.88 5.83 -9.74
N PHE A 46 2.98 6.04 -8.78
CA PHE A 46 2.43 7.36 -8.45
C PHE A 46 3.35 8.22 -7.58
N VAL A 47 4.36 7.64 -6.92
CA VAL A 47 5.34 8.38 -6.10
C VAL A 47 6.47 8.92 -6.98
N LYS A 48 6.53 10.24 -7.14
CA LYS A 48 7.54 10.90 -8.01
C LYS A 48 8.90 11.10 -7.35
N THR A 49 8.91 11.36 -6.05
CA THR A 49 10.13 11.60 -5.28
C THR A 49 10.11 10.69 -4.07
N ALA A 50 11.21 9.98 -3.83
CA ALA A 50 11.35 9.16 -2.64
C ALA A 50 11.34 10.04 -1.39
N PHE A 51 10.71 9.57 -0.32
CA PHE A 51 10.61 10.33 0.93
C PHE A 51 10.48 9.41 2.14
N THR A 52 10.72 9.97 3.33
CA THR A 52 10.51 9.27 4.60
C THR A 52 9.57 10.10 5.46
N PRO A 53 8.31 9.68 5.62
CA PRO A 53 7.34 10.44 6.40
C PRO A 53 7.63 10.34 7.90
N LYS A 54 7.17 11.35 8.64
CA LYS A 54 7.17 11.33 10.11
C LYS A 54 5.87 10.73 10.61
N CYS A 55 5.99 9.72 11.47
CA CYS A 55 4.88 9.01 12.07
C CYS A 55 4.76 9.39 13.55
N SER A 56 3.56 9.79 13.96
CA SER A 56 3.22 9.87 15.38
C SER A 56 3.18 8.47 16.00
N ALA A 57 3.51 8.37 17.29
CA ALA A 57 3.55 7.10 18.03
C ALA A 57 2.28 6.24 17.85
N ASN A 58 1.12 6.87 17.70
CA ASN A 58 -0.17 6.19 17.75
C ASN A 58 -0.78 5.93 16.38
N VAL A 59 -0.12 6.34 15.29
CA VAL A 59 -0.71 6.32 13.95
C VAL A 59 -0.31 5.08 13.19
N PHE A 60 -1.31 4.43 12.60
CA PHE A 60 -1.12 3.51 11.49
C PHE A 60 -1.36 4.26 10.19
N LEU A 61 -0.46 4.08 9.24
CA LEU A 61 -0.57 4.62 7.90
C LEU A 61 -0.13 3.52 6.95
N ALA A 62 -0.99 3.19 6.01
CA ALA A 62 -0.67 2.28 4.93
C ALA A 62 -0.92 2.97 3.60
N ALA A 63 -0.22 2.52 2.58
CA ALA A 63 -0.48 2.93 1.21
C ALA A 63 -0.46 1.74 0.27
N ASP A 64 -1.14 1.92 -0.85
CA ASP A 64 -1.21 0.96 -1.95
C ASP A 64 -1.03 1.72 -3.27
N ASP A 65 0.07 1.43 -3.97
CA ASP A 65 0.41 2.05 -5.26
C ASP A 65 -0.25 1.23 -6.37
N MET A 66 -1.52 1.47 -6.65
CA MET A 66 -2.27 0.68 -7.63
C MET A 66 -1.96 1.12 -9.07
N THR A 67 -2.48 0.37 -10.04
CA THR A 67 -2.24 0.64 -11.47
C THR A 67 -2.70 2.03 -11.93
N SER A 68 -3.78 2.56 -11.36
CA SER A 68 -4.42 3.81 -11.80
C SER A 68 -4.48 4.91 -10.76
N TYR A 69 -4.11 4.64 -9.50
CA TYR A 69 -4.06 5.63 -8.43
C TYR A 69 -3.19 5.16 -7.27
N TYR A 70 -2.79 6.10 -6.42
CA TYR A 70 -2.18 5.81 -5.12
C TYR A 70 -3.24 5.93 -4.04
N GLY A 71 -3.51 4.83 -3.33
CA GLY A 71 -4.40 4.79 -2.18
C GLY A 71 -3.63 4.96 -0.87
N ALA A 72 -4.20 5.69 0.09
CA ALA A 72 -3.67 5.82 1.44
C ALA A 72 -4.78 5.63 2.47
N GLY A 73 -4.47 4.88 3.52
CA GLY A 73 -5.38 4.59 4.62
C GLY A 73 -4.69 4.87 5.95
N ALA A 74 -5.37 5.59 6.84
CA ALA A 74 -4.82 6.02 8.12
C ALA A 74 -5.78 5.70 9.26
N SER A 75 -5.23 5.26 10.39
CA SER A 75 -5.97 5.00 11.60
C SER A 75 -5.07 5.23 12.83
N SER A 76 -5.62 5.10 14.04
CA SER A 76 -4.86 5.31 15.27
C SER A 76 -5.19 4.26 16.32
N ASN A 77 -4.18 3.75 17.02
CA ASN A 77 -4.36 2.85 18.17
C ASN A 77 -5.01 3.54 19.39
N LYS A 78 -5.29 4.85 19.31
CA LYS A 78 -6.08 5.62 20.28
C LYS A 78 -7.32 6.26 19.65
N GLY A 79 -7.49 6.11 18.34
CA GLY A 79 -8.59 6.68 17.59
C GLY A 79 -9.81 5.77 17.55
N LYS A 80 -10.91 6.28 17.01
CA LYS A 80 -12.14 5.51 16.76
C LYS A 80 -12.52 5.43 15.29
N ASN A 81 -11.81 6.17 14.44
CA ASN A 81 -12.13 6.33 13.02
C ASN A 81 -10.94 5.92 12.16
N ILE A 82 -11.28 5.38 11.00
CA ILE A 82 -10.38 5.04 9.92
C ILE A 82 -10.66 6.02 8.79
N PHE A 83 -9.60 6.56 8.19
CA PHE A 83 -9.69 7.50 7.09
C PHE A 83 -9.01 6.93 5.86
N GLN A 84 -9.52 7.30 4.69
CA GLN A 84 -8.90 6.95 3.42
C GLN A 84 -8.87 8.14 2.47
N GLY A 85 -7.94 8.10 1.53
CA GLY A 85 -7.86 9.04 0.42
C GLY A 85 -7.06 8.43 -0.72
N SER A 86 -7.20 9.02 -1.91
CA SER A 86 -6.41 8.61 -3.07
C SER A 86 -6.00 9.81 -3.91
N THR A 87 -5.03 9.60 -4.80
CA THR A 87 -4.65 10.58 -5.83
C THR A 87 -5.69 10.74 -6.94
N ALA A 88 -6.73 9.91 -6.97
CA ALA A 88 -7.77 10.00 -7.99
C ALA A 88 -8.76 11.14 -7.75
N GLY A 89 -8.82 11.68 -6.53
CA GLY A 89 -9.68 12.81 -6.17
C GLY A 89 -10.55 12.54 -4.93
N GLY A 90 -11.49 13.45 -4.65
CA GLY A 90 -12.48 13.29 -3.57
C GLY A 90 -12.00 13.62 -2.15
N GLY A 91 -10.71 13.90 -1.96
CA GLY A 91 -10.13 14.29 -0.68
C GLY A 91 -10.05 13.15 0.35
N VAL A 92 -9.55 13.46 1.54
CA VAL A 92 -9.52 12.50 2.66
C VAL A 92 -10.90 12.44 3.31
N LYS A 93 -11.44 11.23 3.45
CA LYS A 93 -12.76 10.99 4.04
C LYS A 93 -12.73 9.87 5.07
N ALA A 94 -13.71 9.88 5.97
CA ALA A 94 -13.94 8.76 6.87
C ALA A 94 -14.29 7.51 6.04
N TYR A 95 -13.61 6.41 6.32
CA TYR A 95 -13.88 5.10 5.73
C TYR A 95 -14.87 4.32 6.60
N SER A 96 -14.51 4.12 7.87
CA SER A 96 -15.30 3.40 8.86
C SER A 96 -14.82 3.69 10.28
N THR A 97 -15.45 3.08 11.27
CA THR A 97 -14.99 3.10 12.66
C THR A 97 -14.09 1.92 12.96
N CYS A 98 -13.18 2.05 13.93
CA CYS A 98 -12.37 0.94 14.42
C CYS A 98 -13.29 -0.19 14.95
N ALA A 99 -12.93 -1.44 14.69
CA ALA A 99 -13.63 -2.61 15.19
C ALA A 99 -13.45 -2.79 16.71
N SER A 100 -12.31 -2.36 17.26
CA SER A 100 -12.02 -2.44 18.69
C SER A 100 -12.33 -1.13 19.41
N ALA A 101 -12.87 -1.24 20.62
CA ALA A 101 -13.07 -0.11 21.54
C ALA A 101 -11.74 0.49 22.05
N THR A 102 -10.64 -0.26 21.97
CA THR A 102 -9.32 0.17 22.45
C THR A 102 -8.48 0.90 21.41
N GLY A 103 -9.00 1.06 20.18
CA GLY A 103 -8.29 1.70 19.06
C GLY A 103 -8.26 0.85 17.81
N CYS A 104 -7.85 1.46 16.69
CA CYS A 104 -7.67 0.77 15.43
C CYS A 104 -6.38 -0.05 15.40
N THR A 105 -6.25 -0.88 14.37
CA THR A 105 -5.12 -1.76 14.07
C THR A 105 -4.46 -1.37 12.75
N ALA A 106 -3.26 -1.91 12.51
CA ALA A 106 -2.54 -1.74 11.25
C ALA A 106 -3.32 -2.31 10.05
N THR A 107 -4.02 -3.44 10.25
CA THR A 107 -4.83 -4.09 9.21
C THR A 107 -5.96 -3.19 8.74
N GLU A 108 -6.62 -2.49 9.65
CA GLU A 108 -7.71 -1.58 9.30
C GLU A 108 -7.22 -0.39 8.45
N ALA A 109 -6.03 0.15 8.73
CA ALA A 109 -5.42 1.18 7.89
C ALA A 109 -5.08 0.63 6.50
N LEU A 110 -4.59 -0.62 6.42
CA LEU A 110 -4.29 -1.29 5.15
C LEU A 110 -5.55 -1.51 4.31
N THR A 111 -6.62 -2.04 4.91
CA THR A 111 -7.90 -2.25 4.22
C THR A 111 -8.47 -0.94 3.69
N ALA A 112 -8.35 0.15 4.43
CA ALA A 112 -8.75 1.47 3.97
C ALA A 112 -7.89 1.98 2.80
N ALA A 113 -6.58 1.71 2.81
CA ALA A 113 -5.69 2.09 1.69
C ALA A 113 -6.07 1.35 0.39
N THR A 114 -6.31 0.04 0.47
CA THR A 114 -6.71 -0.78 -0.68
C THR A 114 -8.16 -0.54 -1.13
N SER A 115 -8.99 0.05 -0.26
CA SER A 115 -10.39 0.43 -0.56
C SER A 115 -10.55 1.90 -0.94
N ALA A 116 -9.45 2.64 -1.07
CA ALA A 116 -9.49 4.03 -1.46
C ALA A 116 -10.10 4.16 -2.89
N PRO A 117 -11.00 5.11 -3.12
CA PRO A 117 -11.74 5.19 -4.39
C PRO A 117 -10.83 5.62 -5.54
N ALA A 118 -11.15 5.16 -6.75
CA ALA A 118 -10.50 5.59 -7.99
C ALA A 118 -11.17 6.80 -8.66
N SER A 119 -12.26 7.33 -8.07
CA SER A 119 -13.00 8.54 -8.49
C SER A 119 -14.12 8.85 -7.50
#